data_AF-A0A7X1DAR8-F1
#
_entry.id   AF-A0A7X1DAR8-F1
#
_cell.length_a   1.000
_cell.length_b   1.000
_cell.length_c   1.000
_cell.angle_alpha   90.00
_cell.angle_beta   90.00
_cell.angle_gamma   90.00
#
_symmetry.space_group_name_H-M   'P 1'
#
loop_
_entity.id
_entity.type
_entity.pdbx_description
1 polymer ?
#
loop_
_entity_poly.entity_id
_entity_poly.type
_entity_poly.pdbx_seq_one_letter_code
_entity_poly.pdbx_strand_id
1 'polypeptide(L)'
;MKIEHVALWTTNLEKMKQFYITYFGATANDLYENKTKGFTSYFLSFASGTRLEIMSRTDVMNQVSGENLGWAHIAISTGTKEAVDELTEKLRQDGFEIAGEPRMTGDGYYESVVLDPEGNRIEITW
;
A
#
# COMPACT_ATOMS: atom_id res chain seq x y z
N MET A 1 -13.09 20.19 -0.05
CA MET A 1 -13.34 18.74 -0.25
C MET A 1 -12.02 18.10 -0.65
N LYS A 2 -11.68 16.93 -0.11
CA LYS A 2 -10.42 16.20 -0.38
C LYS A 2 -10.64 14.71 -0.11
N ILE A 3 -9.77 13.84 -0.65
CA ILE A 3 -9.71 12.44 -0.23
C ILE A 3 -9.18 12.43 1.22
N GLU A 4 -9.89 11.73 2.11
CA GLU A 4 -9.49 11.62 3.53
C GLU A 4 -8.67 10.36 3.75
N HIS A 5 -9.17 9.22 3.26
CA HIS A 5 -8.45 7.96 3.25
C HIS A 5 -8.81 7.12 2.03
N VAL A 6 -7.95 6.14 1.75
CA VAL A 6 -8.25 4.94 0.96
C VAL A 6 -8.25 3.75 1.93
N ALA A 7 -9.14 2.78 1.71
CA ALA A 7 -9.24 1.60 2.57
C ALA A 7 -8.87 0.32 1.81
N LEU A 8 -8.20 -0.60 2.51
CA LEU A 8 -7.70 -1.87 1.97
C LEU A 8 -8.10 -3.03 2.90
N TRP A 9 -8.79 -4.02 2.35
CA TRP A 9 -9.03 -5.28 3.04
C TRP A 9 -7.75 -6.11 3.07
N THR A 10 -7.44 -6.71 4.22
CA THR A 10 -6.28 -7.57 4.44
C THR A 10 -6.65 -8.81 5.23
N THR A 11 -6.01 -9.92 4.89
CA THR A 11 -6.09 -11.19 5.62
C THR A 11 -5.12 -11.25 6.80
N ASN A 12 -4.01 -10.48 6.76
CA ASN A 12 -3.03 -10.38 7.85
C ASN A 12 -2.72 -8.93 8.21
N LEU A 13 -3.55 -8.36 9.10
CA LEU A 13 -3.51 -6.96 9.49
C LEU A 13 -2.14 -6.50 10.03
N GLU A 14 -1.49 -7.31 10.86
CA GLU A 14 -0.20 -6.96 11.46
C GLU A 14 0.95 -7.00 10.43
N LYS A 15 0.93 -7.97 9.50
CA LYS A 15 1.93 -8.03 8.42
C LYS A 15 1.81 -6.80 7.51
N MET A 16 0.60 -6.42 7.15
CA MET A 16 0.35 -5.24 6.32
C MET A 16 0.75 -3.95 7.03
N LYS A 17 0.40 -3.80 8.32
CA LYS A 17 0.83 -2.66 9.13
C LYS A 17 2.34 -2.49 9.09
N GLN A 18 3.09 -3.56 9.37
CA GLN A 18 4.54 -3.48 9.43
C GLN A 18 5.20 -3.22 8.08
N PHE A 19 4.62 -3.73 6.99
CA PHE A 19 5.10 -3.42 5.64
C PHE A 19 5.04 -1.92 5.35
N TYR A 20 3.89 -1.28 5.51
CA TYR A 20 3.76 0.16 5.22
C TYR A 20 4.57 1.05 6.17
N ILE A 21 4.73 0.66 7.45
CA ILE A 21 5.63 1.35 8.37
C ILE A 21 7.09 1.26 7.90
N THR A 22 7.54 0.05 7.53
CA THR A 22 8.96 -0.22 7.24
C THR A 22 9.42 0.40 5.92
N TYR A 23 8.60 0.34 4.87
CA TYR A 23 9.00 0.73 3.52
C TYR A 23 8.53 2.12 3.13
N PHE A 24 7.39 2.56 3.65
CA PHE A 24 6.78 3.85 3.28
C PHE A 24 6.75 4.86 4.43
N GLY A 25 7.39 4.55 5.56
CA GLY A 25 7.49 5.45 6.71
C GLY A 25 6.14 5.81 7.34
N ALA A 26 5.13 4.96 7.17
CA ALA A 26 3.82 5.22 7.73
C ALA A 26 3.83 5.17 9.27
N THR A 27 2.90 5.87 9.91
CA THR A 27 2.64 5.80 11.36
C THR A 27 1.24 5.26 11.59
N ALA A 28 1.13 4.15 12.32
CA ALA A 28 -0.15 3.56 12.70
C ALA A 28 -0.74 4.23 13.94
N ASN A 29 -2.07 4.29 14.01
CA ASN A 29 -2.81 4.58 15.25
C ASN A 29 -2.94 3.33 16.14
N ASP A 30 -3.71 3.46 17.22
CA ASP A 30 -4.13 2.32 18.04
C ASP A 30 -5.09 1.41 17.28
N LEU A 31 -5.03 0.11 17.57
CA LEU A 31 -5.93 -0.89 17.00
C LEU A 31 -7.39 -0.55 17.34
N TYR A 32 -8.22 -0.44 16.31
CA TYR A 32 -9.67 -0.44 16.49
C TYR A 32 -10.23 -1.85 16.31
N GLU A 33 -11.13 -2.26 17.21
CA GLU A 33 -11.74 -3.60 17.21
C GLU A 33 -13.25 -3.50 17.42
N ASN A 34 -14.01 -4.20 16.57
CA ASN A 34 -15.42 -4.51 16.76
C ASN A 34 -15.63 -6.02 16.80
N LYS A 35 -15.64 -6.57 18.03
CA LYS A 35 -15.76 -8.02 18.30
C LYS A 35 -17.05 -8.62 17.74
N THR A 36 -18.17 -7.91 17.84
CA THR A 36 -19.47 -8.39 17.35
C THR A 36 -19.48 -8.62 15.84
N LYS A 37 -18.72 -7.82 15.09
CA LYS A 37 -18.60 -7.93 13.63
C LYS A 37 -17.34 -8.68 13.18
N GLY A 38 -16.49 -9.12 14.12
CA GLY A 38 -15.18 -9.70 13.81
C GLY A 38 -14.30 -8.76 12.99
N PHE A 39 -14.40 -7.44 13.19
CA PHE A 39 -13.71 -6.41 12.41
C PHE A 39 -12.57 -5.78 13.20
N THR A 40 -11.44 -5.55 12.55
CA THR A 40 -10.28 -4.82 13.10
C THR A 40 -9.68 -3.88 12.04
N SER A 41 -9.14 -2.74 12.45
CA SER A 41 -8.45 -1.83 11.53
C SER A 41 -7.38 -0.97 12.19
N TYR A 42 -6.47 -0.48 11.34
CA TYR A 42 -5.55 0.62 11.63
C TYR A 42 -5.70 1.71 10.57
N PHE A 43 -5.52 2.95 10.98
CA PHE A 43 -5.21 4.06 10.08
C PHE A 43 -3.70 4.30 10.07
N LEU A 44 -3.15 4.28 8.87
CA LEU A 44 -1.75 4.58 8.58
C LEU A 44 -1.66 6.00 8.02
N SER A 45 -0.93 6.85 8.73
CA SER A 45 -0.67 8.24 8.33
C SER A 45 0.72 8.36 7.72
N PHE A 46 0.84 9.15 6.65
CA PHE A 46 2.11 9.51 6.03
C PHE A 46 2.52 10.93 6.46
N ALA A 47 3.55 11.50 5.82
CA ALA A 47 4.03 12.86 6.12
C ALA A 47 2.91 13.91 6.09
N SER A 48 1.96 13.78 5.16
CA SER A 48 0.73 14.56 5.12
C SER A 48 -0.31 13.94 4.19
N GLY A 49 -1.54 14.47 4.19
CA GLY A 49 -2.54 14.15 3.17
C GLY A 49 -3.43 12.95 3.51
N THR A 50 -3.67 12.11 2.51
CA THR A 50 -4.56 10.94 2.57
C THR A 50 -3.97 9.86 3.46
N ARG A 51 -4.81 9.23 4.30
CA ARG A 51 -4.43 8.08 5.12
C ARG A 51 -4.76 6.75 4.41
N LEU A 52 -4.08 5.68 4.80
CA LEU A 52 -4.44 4.33 4.38
C LEU A 52 -5.12 3.61 5.57
N GLU A 53 -6.38 3.25 5.43
CA GLU A 53 -7.05 2.33 6.37
C GLU A 53 -6.77 0.90 5.93
N ILE A 54 -6.02 0.14 6.72
CA ILE A 54 -5.92 -1.31 6.55
C ILE A 54 -6.90 -1.97 7.51
N MET A 55 -7.73 -2.88 7.00
CA MET A 55 -8.81 -3.47 7.77
C MET A 55 -8.99 -4.95 7.47
N SER A 56 -9.43 -5.71 8.47
CA SER A 56 -9.70 -7.13 8.36
C SER A 56 -11.05 -7.47 8.99
N ARG A 57 -11.77 -8.41 8.37
CA ARG A 57 -13.01 -8.96 8.91
C ARG A 57 -13.10 -10.45 8.62
N THR A 58 -13.60 -11.23 9.57
CA THR A 58 -13.62 -12.70 9.51
C THR A 58 -14.37 -13.29 8.32
N ASP A 59 -15.23 -12.53 7.64
CA ASP A 59 -16.01 -12.98 6.48
C ASP A 59 -15.50 -12.44 5.13
N VAL A 60 -14.47 -11.59 5.12
CA VAL A 60 -13.87 -11.04 3.89
C VAL A 60 -12.62 -11.85 3.55
N MET A 61 -12.82 -12.96 2.83
CA MET A 61 -11.75 -13.93 2.52
C MET A 61 -11.48 -14.08 1.02
N ASN A 62 -12.26 -13.43 0.16
CA ASN A 62 -12.14 -13.59 -1.28
C ASN A 62 -10.92 -12.83 -1.80
N GLN A 63 -10.09 -13.53 -2.59
CA GLN A 63 -9.04 -12.91 -3.39
C GLN A 63 -9.54 -12.71 -4.82
N VAL A 64 -9.24 -11.56 -5.38
CA VAL A 64 -9.53 -11.25 -6.78
C VAL A 64 -8.26 -11.47 -7.59
N SER A 65 -8.34 -12.26 -8.66
CA SER A 65 -7.20 -12.54 -9.54
C SER A 65 -7.19 -11.58 -10.73
N GLY A 66 -6.00 -11.10 -11.10
CA GLY A 66 -5.79 -10.27 -12.29
C GLY A 66 -6.33 -8.85 -12.16
N GLU A 67 -6.31 -8.10 -13.27
CA GLU A 67 -6.85 -6.75 -13.34
C GLU A 67 -8.36 -6.77 -13.59
N ASN A 68 -9.11 -6.08 -12.75
CA ASN A 68 -10.57 -6.06 -12.76
C ASN A 68 -11.09 -4.63 -12.69
N LEU A 69 -12.33 -4.39 -13.13
CA LEU A 69 -12.98 -3.09 -12.98
C LEU A 69 -13.14 -2.73 -11.49
N GLY A 70 -12.73 -1.52 -11.11
CA GLY A 70 -12.81 -1.02 -9.75
C GLY A 70 -11.55 -0.29 -9.31
N TRP A 71 -11.25 -0.35 -8.01
CA TRP A 71 -10.00 0.17 -7.45
C TRP A 71 -8.80 -0.61 -8.02
N ALA A 72 -7.83 0.11 -8.60
CA ALA A 72 -6.71 -0.51 -9.31
C ALA A 72 -5.42 -0.56 -8.48
N HIS A 73 -5.00 0.59 -7.93
CA HIS A 73 -3.78 0.74 -7.13
C HIS A 73 -3.84 2.04 -6.31
N ILE A 74 -2.81 2.25 -5.48
CA ILE A 74 -2.46 3.56 -4.93
C ILE A 74 -1.04 3.93 -5.39
N ALA A 75 -0.74 5.23 -5.43
CA ALA A 75 0.60 5.74 -5.68
C ALA A 75 1.14 6.44 -4.44
N ILE A 76 2.40 6.19 -4.10
CA ILE A 76 3.11 6.81 -2.97
C ILE A 76 4.36 7.51 -3.52
N SER A 77 4.38 8.84 -3.40
CA SER A 77 5.51 9.67 -3.86
C SER A 77 6.63 9.71 -2.81
N THR A 78 7.86 9.50 -3.28
CA THR A 78 9.10 9.56 -2.50
C THR A 78 9.87 10.87 -2.70
N GLY A 79 9.43 11.73 -3.62
CA GLY A 79 9.94 13.09 -3.81
C GLY A 79 11.10 13.22 -4.81
N THR A 80 11.80 12.13 -5.17
CA THR A 80 12.86 12.16 -6.19
C THR A 80 12.96 10.84 -6.95
N LYS A 81 13.58 10.93 -8.14
CA LYS A 81 13.92 9.76 -8.97
C LYS A 81 14.79 8.75 -8.20
N GLU A 82 15.80 9.26 -7.52
CA GLU A 82 16.75 8.44 -6.77
C GLU A 82 16.07 7.69 -5.63
N ALA A 83 15.10 8.31 -4.95
CA ALA A 83 14.35 7.67 -3.88
C ALA A 83 13.43 6.55 -4.40
N VAL A 84 12.89 6.67 -5.62
CA VAL A 84 12.19 5.57 -6.30
C VAL A 84 13.14 4.40 -6.53
N ASP A 85 14.32 4.66 -7.09
CA ASP A 85 15.32 3.62 -7.38
C ASP A 85 15.76 2.89 -6.10
N GLU A 86 16.12 3.65 -5.05
CA GLU A 86 16.57 3.10 -3.76
C GLU A 86 15.49 2.26 -3.07
N LEU A 87 14.25 2.74 -3.01
CA LEU A 87 13.17 2.00 -2.35
C LEU A 87 12.79 0.73 -3.13
N THR A 88 12.80 0.81 -4.46
CA THR A 88 12.50 -0.35 -5.33
C THR A 88 13.55 -1.45 -5.13
N GLU A 89 14.84 -1.10 -5.11
CA GLU A 89 15.90 -2.09 -4.90
C GLU A 89 15.90 -2.66 -3.49
N LYS A 90 15.58 -1.85 -2.47
CA LYS A 90 15.39 -2.35 -1.11
C LYS A 90 14.26 -3.39 -1.04
N LEU A 91 13.11 -3.10 -1.66
CA LEU A 91 11.98 -4.03 -1.72
C LEU A 91 12.35 -5.32 -2.48
N ARG A 92 13.10 -5.21 -3.59
CA ARG A 92 13.59 -6.37 -4.35
C ARG A 92 14.49 -7.26 -3.50
N GLN A 93 15.44 -6.66 -2.77
CA GLN A 93 16.38 -7.38 -1.90
C GLN A 93 15.67 -8.09 -0.74
N ASP A 94 14.62 -7.48 -0.21
CA ASP A 94 13.78 -8.06 0.85
C ASP A 94 12.75 -9.08 0.33
N GLY A 95 12.73 -9.34 -0.98
CA GLY A 95 11.98 -10.43 -1.61
C GLY A 95 10.56 -10.06 -2.07
N PHE A 96 10.24 -8.77 -2.18
CA PHE A 96 8.97 -8.31 -2.73
C PHE A 96 8.98 -8.33 -4.26
N GLU A 97 7.81 -8.55 -4.86
CA GLU A 97 7.67 -8.59 -6.32
C GLU A 97 7.70 -7.18 -6.91
N ILE A 98 8.59 -6.99 -7.88
CA ILE A 98 8.66 -5.78 -8.70
C ILE A 98 7.87 -6.05 -9.98
N ALA A 99 6.60 -5.63 -9.99
CA ALA A 99 5.70 -5.80 -11.12
C ALA A 99 5.98 -4.84 -12.29
N GLY A 100 6.75 -3.78 -12.05
CA GLY A 100 7.21 -2.83 -13.06
C GLY A 100 8.49 -2.13 -12.64
N GLU A 101 9.52 -2.25 -13.48
CA GLU A 101 10.83 -1.62 -13.23
C GLU A 101 10.75 -0.08 -13.27
N PRO A 102 11.63 0.63 -12.52
CA PRO A 102 11.74 2.08 -12.56
C PRO A 102 11.89 2.62 -13.98
N ARG A 103 10.97 3.49 -14.41
CA ARG A 103 10.97 4.07 -15.75
C ARG A 103 10.23 5.40 -15.80
N MET A 104 10.48 6.17 -16.87
CA MET A 104 9.57 7.24 -17.27
C MET A 104 8.34 6.63 -17.97
N THR A 105 7.15 7.02 -17.53
CA THR A 105 5.88 6.64 -18.17
C THR A 105 5.52 7.60 -19.31
N GLY A 106 4.57 7.18 -20.17
CA GLY A 106 4.08 8.01 -21.27
C GLY A 106 3.30 9.26 -20.83
N ASP A 107 2.81 9.28 -19.59
CA ASP A 107 2.07 10.38 -18.97
C ASP A 107 2.92 11.22 -17.99
N GLY A 108 4.22 10.96 -17.88
CA GLY A 108 5.19 11.89 -17.28
C GLY A 108 5.57 11.61 -15.83
N TYR A 109 5.34 10.41 -15.31
CA TYR A 109 5.84 9.97 -14.01
C TYR A 109 7.18 9.25 -14.16
N TYR A 110 8.08 9.45 -13.21
CA TYR A 110 9.11 8.45 -12.93
C TYR A 110 8.60 7.55 -11.82
N GLU A 111 8.44 6.26 -12.13
CA GLU A 111 7.83 5.32 -11.19
C GLU A 111 8.39 3.91 -11.33
N SER A 112 8.23 3.13 -10.25
CA SER A 112 8.23 1.67 -10.29
C SER A 112 6.88 1.14 -9.78
N VAL A 113 6.60 -0.15 -10.02
CA VAL A 113 5.40 -0.81 -9.49
C VAL A 113 5.81 -2.02 -8.69
N VAL A 114 5.36 -2.10 -7.43
CA VAL A 114 5.62 -3.21 -6.52
C VAL A 114 4.32 -3.83 -6.05
N LEU A 115 4.39 -5.09 -5.62
CA LEU A 115 3.29 -5.74 -4.92
C LEU A 115 3.55 -5.77 -3.42
N ASP A 116 2.53 -5.38 -2.66
CA ASP A 116 2.54 -5.52 -1.21
C ASP A 116 2.49 -7.01 -0.77
N PRO A 117 2.56 -7.32 0.53
CA PRO A 117 2.58 -8.70 1.02
C PRO A 117 1.38 -9.58 0.63
N GLU A 118 0.28 -8.98 0.16
CA GLU A 118 -0.95 -9.66 -0.27
C GLU A 118 -1.24 -9.45 -1.77
N GLY A 119 -0.31 -8.89 -2.54
CA GLY A 119 -0.40 -8.76 -3.99
C GLY A 119 -1.02 -7.46 -4.48
N ASN A 120 -1.31 -6.48 -3.61
CA ASN A 120 -1.89 -5.22 -4.06
C ASN A 120 -0.82 -4.34 -4.71
N ARG A 121 -1.19 -3.68 -5.82
CA ARG A 121 -0.27 -2.86 -6.61
C ARG A 121 -0.05 -1.51 -5.94
N ILE A 122 1.22 -1.13 -5.82
CA ILE A 122 1.64 0.19 -5.35
C ILE A 122 2.58 0.77 -6.40
N GLU A 123 2.23 1.93 -6.93
CA GLU A 123 3.16 2.77 -7.71
C GLU A 123 4.04 3.55 -6.73
N ILE A 124 5.35 3.45 -6.87
CA ILE A 124 6.32 4.26 -6.14
C ILE A 124 6.75 5.37 -7.09
N THR A 125 6.36 6.60 -6.80
CA THR A 125 6.57 7.74 -7.71
C THR A 125 7.60 8.72 -7.14
N TRP A 126 8.22 9.52 -8.01
CA TRP A 126 9.09 10.62 -7.56
C TRP A 126 8.31 11.79 -6.95
#